data_AF-A0A067P7S6-F1
#
_entry.id   AF-A0A067P7S6-F1
#
_cell.length_a   1.000
_cell.length_b   1.000
_cell.length_c   1.000
_cell.angle_alpha   90.00
_cell.angle_beta   90.00
_cell.angle_gamma   90.00
#
_symmetry.space_group_name_H-M   'P 1'
#
loop_
_entity.id
_entity.type
_entity.pdbx_description
1 polymer ?
#
loop_
_entity_poly.entity_id
_entity_poly.type
_entity_poly.pdbx_seq_one_letter_code
_entity_poly.pdbx_strand_id
1 'polypeptide(L)'
;MPINRKQPFETVYIIFLTLDVLSRIPYWTLKYIFPSNRPRPTWSLAACLTTAQTKHMYSRRMIAHGYQADAFAVDQVPDQKTLKKSTVVVIPPAKEKYLKGMALLDPSVGPVVTTGYFYGNHRETTKAATGETVWLLSHGGTFSPNPLPDSRNPNPTPGAYLNSSAREHSWTTTQAYELLNGNGAEVCVDGDGKPPEAKGCWTGSEADRVA
;
A
#
# COMPACT_ATOMS: atom_id res chain seq x y z
N MET A 1 -1.00 23.49 1.40
CA MET A 1 -0.16 23.82 0.23
C MET A 1 -0.70 25.10 -0.39
N PRO A 2 0.15 26.10 -0.71
CA PRO A 2 -0.35 27.33 -1.30
C PRO A 2 -0.79 27.04 -2.74
N ILE A 3 -2.07 27.26 -3.01
CA ILE A 3 -2.76 27.18 -4.33
C ILE A 3 -2.22 28.20 -5.38
N ASN A 4 -1.09 28.86 -5.11
CA ASN A 4 -0.61 30.01 -5.87
C ASN A 4 0.60 29.73 -6.77
N ARG A 5 0.68 28.55 -7.38
CA ARG A 5 1.45 28.34 -8.61
C ARG A 5 0.48 28.11 -9.75
N LYS A 6 0.31 29.13 -10.60
CA LYS A 6 -0.53 29.13 -11.79
C LYS A 6 -0.06 28.03 -12.75
N GLN A 7 -0.59 26.82 -12.61
CA GLN A 7 -0.49 25.76 -13.60
C GLN A 7 -1.83 25.68 -14.34
N PRO A 8 -2.15 26.62 -15.25
CA PRO A 8 -3.44 26.61 -15.96
C PRO A 8 -3.68 25.29 -16.70
N PHE A 9 -2.62 24.64 -17.16
CA PHE A 9 -2.67 23.33 -17.80
C PHE A 9 -3.07 22.21 -16.85
N GLU A 10 -2.78 22.31 -15.55
CA GLU A 10 -3.21 21.32 -14.54
C GLU A 10 -4.73 21.34 -14.37
N THR A 11 -5.33 22.54 -14.29
CA THR A 11 -6.80 22.67 -14.23
C THR A 11 -7.46 22.12 -15.49
N VAL A 12 -6.95 22.47 -16.68
CA VAL A 12 -7.46 21.96 -17.96
C VAL A 12 -7.34 20.43 -18.01
N TYR A 13 -6.22 19.88 -17.54
CA TYR A 13 -6.00 18.45 -17.45
C TYR A 13 -6.99 17.76 -16.50
N ILE A 14 -7.23 18.30 -15.32
CA ILE A 14 -8.21 17.77 -14.35
C ILE A 14 -9.63 17.81 -14.93
N ILE A 15 -10.01 18.90 -15.61
CA ILE A 15 -11.31 19.00 -16.29
C ILE A 15 -11.43 17.92 -17.36
N PHE A 16 -10.40 17.75 -18.20
CA PHE A 16 -10.38 16.71 -19.22
C PHE A 16 -10.50 15.30 -18.62
N LEU A 17 -9.77 15.00 -17.54
CA LEU A 17 -9.89 13.72 -16.82
C LEU A 17 -11.30 13.50 -16.27
N THR A 18 -11.90 14.55 -15.71
CA THR A 18 -13.26 14.49 -15.17
C THR A 18 -14.26 14.20 -16.29
N LEU A 19 -14.14 14.87 -17.43
CA LEU A 19 -14.99 14.65 -18.60
C LEU A 19 -14.80 13.25 -19.20
N ASP A 20 -13.58 12.72 -19.29
CA ASP A 20 -13.32 11.34 -19.74
C ASP A 20 -14.03 10.31 -18.84
N VAL A 21 -13.98 10.48 -17.50
CA VAL A 21 -14.71 9.61 -16.57
C VAL A 21 -16.22 9.76 -16.74
N LEU A 22 -16.75 10.99 -16.75
CA LEU A 22 -18.18 11.25 -16.89
C LEU A 22 -18.75 10.67 -18.19
N SER A 23 -18.01 10.76 -19.29
CA SER A 23 -18.42 10.19 -20.58
C SER A 23 -18.56 8.67 -20.57
N ARG A 24 -17.90 7.97 -19.63
CA ARG A 24 -17.91 6.50 -19.51
C ARG A 24 -18.94 5.98 -18.52
N ILE A 25 -19.44 6.82 -17.62
CA ILE A 25 -20.46 6.42 -16.64
C ILE A 25 -21.69 5.80 -17.32
N PRO A 26 -22.28 6.37 -18.39
CA PRO A 26 -23.42 5.75 -19.06
C PRO A 26 -23.11 4.35 -19.59
N TYR A 27 -21.93 4.18 -20.21
CA TYR A 27 -21.49 2.89 -20.73
C TYR A 27 -21.32 1.85 -19.61
N TRP A 28 -20.65 2.21 -18.50
CA TRP A 28 -20.49 1.29 -17.37
C TRP A 28 -21.81 0.96 -16.69
N THR A 29 -22.72 1.94 -16.58
CA THR A 29 -24.06 1.72 -16.03
C THR A 29 -24.81 0.70 -16.87
N LEU A 30 -24.86 0.88 -18.20
CA LEU A 30 -25.50 -0.07 -19.10
C LEU A 30 -24.83 -1.45 -19.06
N LYS A 31 -23.50 -1.50 -18.98
CA LYS A 31 -22.76 -2.75 -18.87
C LYS A 31 -23.09 -3.52 -17.59
N TYR A 32 -23.15 -2.83 -16.45
CA TYR A 32 -23.28 -3.45 -15.12
C TYR A 32 -24.71 -3.47 -14.57
N ILE A 33 -25.70 -2.98 -15.32
CA ILE A 33 -27.09 -3.03 -14.90
C ILE A 33 -27.52 -4.49 -14.66
N PHE A 34 -27.11 -5.40 -15.54
CA PHE A 34 -27.35 -6.84 -15.39
C PHE A 34 -26.30 -7.49 -14.48
N PRO A 35 -26.71 -8.21 -13.42
CA PRO A 35 -25.80 -8.89 -12.51
C PRO A 35 -24.82 -9.86 -13.17
N SER A 36 -25.23 -10.50 -14.27
CA SER A 36 -24.38 -11.42 -15.04
C SER A 36 -23.13 -10.78 -15.66
N ASN A 37 -23.17 -9.46 -15.91
CA ASN A 37 -22.06 -8.71 -16.50
C ASN A 37 -21.18 -8.02 -15.45
N ARG A 38 -21.54 -8.10 -14.16
CA ARG A 38 -20.77 -7.50 -13.07
C ARG A 38 -19.52 -8.33 -12.79
N PRO A 39 -18.40 -7.71 -12.36
CA PRO A 39 -17.21 -8.44 -11.92
C PRO A 39 -17.52 -9.46 -10.81
N ARG A 40 -18.51 -9.15 -9.96
CA ARG A 40 -19.15 -10.09 -9.03
C ARG A 40 -20.65 -9.88 -9.10
N PRO A 41 -21.47 -10.93 -9.33
CA PRO A 41 -22.92 -10.79 -9.44
C PRO A 41 -23.59 -10.18 -8.20
N THR A 42 -22.99 -10.40 -7.02
CA THR A 42 -23.48 -9.89 -5.73
C THR A 42 -23.14 -8.42 -5.47
N TRP A 43 -22.31 -7.78 -6.29
CA TRP A 43 -21.98 -6.37 -6.11
C TRP A 43 -23.13 -5.45 -6.48
N SER A 44 -23.30 -4.38 -5.71
CA SER A 44 -24.19 -3.28 -6.07
C SER A 44 -23.67 -2.56 -7.32
N LEU A 45 -24.56 -1.90 -8.05
CA LEU A 45 -24.18 -1.10 -9.22
C LEU A 45 -23.18 0.00 -8.83
N ALA A 46 -23.35 0.63 -7.67
CA ALA A 46 -22.42 1.64 -7.14
C ALA A 46 -21.00 1.06 -6.96
N ALA A 47 -20.86 -0.11 -6.34
CA ALA A 47 -19.55 -0.77 -6.18
C ALA A 47 -18.90 -1.10 -7.53
N CYS A 48 -19.70 -1.53 -8.51
CA CYS A 48 -19.22 -1.77 -9.87
C CYS A 48 -18.72 -0.49 -10.55
N LEU A 49 -19.47 0.62 -10.44
CA LEU A 49 -19.10 1.92 -11.00
C LEU A 49 -17.84 2.48 -10.34
N THR A 50 -17.76 2.46 -9.00
CA THR A 50 -16.56 2.87 -8.26
C THR A 50 -15.36 2.05 -8.68
N THR A 51 -15.49 0.72 -8.78
CA THR A 51 -14.38 -0.15 -9.21
C THR A 51 -13.96 0.14 -10.64
N ALA A 52 -14.90 0.37 -11.55
CA ALA A 52 -14.60 0.67 -12.95
C ALA A 52 -13.92 2.04 -13.12
N GLN A 53 -14.40 3.05 -12.38
CA GLN A 53 -13.77 4.37 -12.30
C GLN A 53 -12.34 4.26 -11.78
N THR A 54 -12.13 3.58 -10.64
CA THR A 54 -10.79 3.35 -10.08
C THR A 54 -9.91 2.64 -11.11
N LYS A 55 -10.35 1.51 -11.67
CA LYS A 55 -9.56 0.80 -12.69
C LYS A 55 -9.19 1.71 -13.86
N HIS A 56 -10.13 2.48 -14.41
CA HIS A 56 -9.85 3.40 -15.52
C HIS A 56 -8.81 4.47 -15.16
N MET A 57 -8.97 5.11 -13.99
CA MET A 57 -8.04 6.14 -13.53
C MET A 57 -6.63 5.57 -13.29
N TYR A 58 -6.53 4.42 -12.64
CA TYR A 58 -5.24 3.82 -12.29
C TYR A 58 -4.58 3.08 -13.47
N SER A 59 -5.31 2.20 -14.17
CA SER A 59 -4.70 1.29 -15.16
C SER A 59 -4.38 1.96 -16.49
N ARG A 60 -5.12 2.99 -16.91
CA ARG A 60 -4.86 3.64 -18.21
C ARG A 60 -4.00 4.87 -18.10
N ARG A 61 -4.11 5.62 -17.00
CA ARG A 61 -3.46 6.93 -16.90
C ARG A 61 -2.20 6.88 -16.07
N MET A 62 -2.20 6.19 -14.91
CA MET A 62 -0.94 6.07 -14.17
C MET A 62 0.08 5.28 -14.99
N ILE A 63 -0.28 4.10 -15.52
CA ILE A 63 0.62 3.25 -16.33
C ILE A 63 1.21 4.01 -17.54
N ALA A 64 0.40 4.81 -18.23
CA ALA A 64 0.85 5.57 -19.40
C ALA A 64 1.87 6.68 -19.07
N HIS A 65 1.91 7.17 -17.83
CA HIS A 65 2.87 8.20 -17.38
C HIS A 65 4.16 7.62 -16.80
N GLY A 66 4.50 6.38 -17.16
CA GLY A 66 5.71 5.71 -16.69
C GLY A 66 5.57 5.09 -15.31
N TYR A 67 4.33 4.94 -14.82
CA TYR A 67 4.07 4.07 -13.69
C TYR A 67 4.38 2.64 -14.12
N GLN A 68 5.51 2.12 -13.65
CA GLN A 68 5.89 0.74 -13.88
C GLN A 68 4.99 -0.13 -13.00
N ALA A 69 4.16 -0.95 -13.65
CA ALA A 69 3.38 -1.97 -12.96
C ALA A 69 4.27 -3.08 -12.38
N ASP A 70 5.51 -3.15 -12.85
CA ASP A 70 6.56 -3.96 -12.25
C ASP A 70 6.86 -3.34 -10.89
N ALA A 71 6.42 -4.04 -9.83
CA ALA A 71 6.85 -3.73 -8.47
C ALA A 71 8.37 -3.54 -8.51
N PHE A 72 8.88 -2.44 -7.94
CA PHE A 72 10.31 -2.13 -7.90
C PHE A 72 11.09 -3.42 -7.70
N ALA A 73 11.80 -3.83 -8.76
CA ALA A 73 12.54 -5.05 -8.69
C ALA A 73 13.55 -4.88 -7.54
N VAL A 74 13.77 -5.93 -6.76
CA VAL A 74 14.55 -5.84 -5.51
C VAL A 74 15.98 -5.32 -5.78
N ASP A 75 16.46 -5.49 -7.01
CA ASP A 75 17.73 -4.97 -7.53
C ASP A 75 17.73 -3.45 -7.81
N GLN A 76 16.57 -2.80 -7.91
CA GLN A 76 16.42 -1.35 -8.06
C GLN A 76 16.33 -0.61 -6.72
N VAL A 77 16.43 -1.32 -5.60
CA VAL A 77 16.53 -0.70 -4.28
C VAL A 77 17.79 0.17 -4.24
N PRO A 78 17.68 1.47 -3.89
CA PRO A 78 18.84 2.34 -3.81
C PRO A 78 19.85 1.79 -2.80
N ASP A 79 21.15 1.92 -3.09
CA ASP A 79 22.21 1.48 -2.18
C ASP A 79 21.96 2.09 -0.79
N GLN A 80 22.02 1.25 0.23
CA GLN A 80 21.79 1.57 1.63
C GLN A 80 22.59 2.81 2.09
N LYS A 81 23.75 3.05 1.48
CA LYS A 81 24.59 4.24 1.72
C LYS A 81 23.93 5.58 1.36
N THR A 82 22.97 5.58 0.45
CA THR A 82 22.26 6.79 0.00
C THR A 82 21.15 7.21 0.96
N LEU A 83 20.65 6.30 1.79
CA LEU A 83 19.58 6.57 2.72
C LEU A 83 20.12 7.16 4.03
N LYS A 84 19.84 8.44 4.25
CA LYS A 84 19.87 9.07 5.57
C LYS A 84 18.58 8.64 6.27
N LYS A 85 18.49 8.39 7.57
CA LYS A 85 17.21 8.13 8.29
C LYS A 85 16.43 6.83 8.02
N SER A 86 16.67 6.08 6.93
CA SER A 86 16.02 4.78 6.74
C SER A 86 16.98 3.66 6.34
N THR A 87 16.58 2.44 6.66
CA THR A 87 17.25 1.21 6.25
C THR A 87 16.30 0.37 5.42
N VAL A 88 16.73 -0.07 4.24
CA VAL A 88 15.91 -0.98 3.43
C VAL A 88 15.98 -2.38 4.02
N VAL A 89 14.83 -3.01 4.13
CA VAL A 89 14.69 -4.40 4.52
C VAL A 89 14.01 -5.15 3.39
N VAL A 90 14.61 -6.27 3.00
CA VAL A 90 14.00 -7.19 2.04
C VAL A 90 13.16 -8.17 2.83
N ILE A 91 11.88 -8.24 2.49
CA ILE A 91 10.89 -9.11 3.12
C ILE A 91 10.71 -10.32 2.21
N PRO A 92 10.99 -11.54 2.71
CA PRO A 92 10.83 -12.75 1.90
C PRO A 92 9.36 -12.98 1.54
N PRO A 93 9.07 -13.81 0.54
CA PRO A 93 7.70 -14.14 0.16
C PRO A 93 6.91 -14.70 1.36
N ALA A 94 5.60 -14.39 1.40
CA ALA A 94 4.69 -14.91 2.41
C ALA A 94 4.66 -16.43 2.45
N LYS A 95 4.80 -16.98 3.66
CA LYS A 95 4.58 -18.41 3.92
C LYS A 95 3.12 -18.75 3.64
N GLU A 96 2.88 -19.97 3.17
CA GLU A 96 1.55 -20.46 2.79
C GLU A 96 0.49 -20.26 3.88
N LYS A 97 0.87 -20.41 5.17
CA LYS A 97 -0.03 -20.20 6.31
C LYS A 97 -0.66 -18.80 6.40
N TYR A 98 -0.09 -17.80 5.75
CA TYR A 98 -0.64 -16.43 5.74
C TYR A 98 -1.47 -16.13 4.49
N LEU A 99 -1.44 -16.97 3.46
CA LEU A 99 -2.14 -16.71 2.21
C LEU A 99 -3.66 -16.80 2.46
N LYS A 100 -4.40 -15.78 2.01
CA LYS A 100 -5.85 -15.69 2.15
C LYS A 100 -6.49 -15.16 0.85
N GLY A 101 -7.80 -15.41 0.68
CA GLY A 101 -8.58 -14.81 -0.40
C GLY A 101 -8.09 -15.22 -1.80
N MET A 102 -7.81 -14.23 -2.65
CA MET A 102 -7.45 -14.47 -4.07
C MET A 102 -6.18 -15.32 -4.25
N ALA A 103 -5.21 -15.23 -3.33
CA ALA A 103 -3.98 -16.03 -3.40
C ALA A 103 -4.24 -17.54 -3.27
N LEU A 104 -5.36 -17.95 -2.65
CA LEU A 104 -5.75 -19.36 -2.56
C LEU A 104 -6.59 -19.82 -3.74
N LEU A 105 -7.24 -18.89 -4.46
CA LEU A 105 -8.19 -19.20 -5.53
C LEU A 105 -7.56 -19.17 -6.92
N ASP A 106 -6.52 -18.35 -7.11
CA ASP A 106 -5.89 -18.13 -8.40
C ASP A 106 -4.41 -18.53 -8.32
N PRO A 107 -3.99 -19.64 -8.96
CA PRO A 107 -2.59 -20.10 -8.90
C PRO A 107 -1.62 -19.14 -9.60
N SER A 108 -2.10 -18.18 -10.38
CA SER A 108 -1.26 -17.11 -10.93
C SER A 108 -0.93 -16.01 -9.91
N VAL A 109 -1.60 -16.00 -8.75
CA VAL A 109 -1.36 -15.07 -7.66
C VAL A 109 -0.50 -15.75 -6.59
N GLY A 110 0.80 -15.48 -6.62
CA GLY A 110 1.77 -16.01 -5.66
C GLY A 110 2.36 -14.94 -4.76
N PRO A 111 2.93 -15.32 -3.60
CA PRO A 111 3.71 -14.42 -2.78
C PRO A 111 5.00 -14.03 -3.51
N VAL A 112 5.38 -12.76 -3.41
CA VAL A 112 6.61 -12.21 -4.01
C VAL A 112 7.51 -11.62 -2.93
N VAL A 113 8.80 -11.48 -3.24
CA VAL A 113 9.73 -10.73 -2.40
C VAL A 113 9.32 -9.26 -2.46
N THR A 114 9.20 -8.60 -1.30
CA THR A 114 8.88 -7.17 -1.21
C THR A 114 9.97 -6.42 -0.46
N THR A 115 9.97 -5.10 -0.58
CA THR A 115 10.92 -4.23 0.13
C THR A 115 10.15 -3.35 1.10
N GLY A 116 10.73 -3.15 2.27
CA GLY A 116 10.24 -2.25 3.31
C GLY A 116 11.35 -1.34 3.80
N TYR A 117 10.99 -0.36 4.62
CA TYR A 117 11.95 0.56 5.21
C TYR A 117 11.77 0.59 6.72
N PHE A 118 12.85 0.42 7.47
CA PHE A 118 12.89 0.85 8.86
C PHE A 118 13.26 2.31 8.92
N TYR A 119 12.44 3.11 9.58
CA TYR A 119 12.68 4.52 9.79
C TYR A 119 13.12 4.77 11.24
N GLY A 120 14.28 5.41 11.42
CA GLY A 120 14.80 5.73 12.75
C GLY A 120 16.33 5.81 12.82
N ASN A 121 16.84 5.95 14.04
CA ASN A 121 18.27 6.04 14.32
C ASN A 121 18.95 4.66 14.40
N HIS A 122 18.19 3.58 14.54
CA HIS A 122 18.69 2.21 14.65
C HIS A 122 18.92 1.57 13.28
N ARG A 123 19.89 2.11 12.52
CA ARG A 123 20.13 1.69 11.13
C ARG A 123 20.73 0.29 11.00
N GLU A 124 21.34 -0.22 12.06
CA GLU A 124 22.08 -1.48 12.05
C GLU A 124 21.18 -2.70 12.34
N THR A 125 19.96 -2.47 12.81
CA THR A 125 19.03 -3.54 13.19
C THR A 125 17.87 -3.61 12.23
N THR A 126 17.58 -4.83 11.76
CA THR A 126 16.39 -5.15 10.94
C THR A 126 15.25 -5.74 11.77
N LYS A 127 15.41 -5.73 13.10
CA LYS A 127 14.46 -6.27 14.08
C LYS A 127 14.33 -5.28 15.23
N ALA A 128 13.13 -5.25 15.81
CA ALA A 128 12.88 -4.53 17.05
C ALA A 128 13.73 -5.13 18.18
N ALA A 129 14.23 -4.29 19.09
CA ALA A 129 14.75 -4.76 20.35
C ALA A 129 13.61 -5.25 21.27
N THR A 130 13.93 -6.12 22.23
CA THR A 130 12.96 -6.54 23.26
C THR A 130 12.44 -5.33 24.02
N GLY A 131 11.11 -5.17 24.06
CA GLY A 131 10.43 -4.03 24.69
C GLY A 131 10.36 -2.76 23.83
N GLU A 132 10.85 -2.79 22.59
CA GLU A 132 10.68 -1.69 21.65
C GLU A 132 9.27 -1.74 21.02
N THR A 133 8.65 -0.56 20.87
CA THR A 133 7.38 -0.42 20.15
C THR A 133 7.67 -0.09 18.69
N VAL A 134 7.22 -0.93 17.78
CA VAL A 134 7.37 -0.71 16.33
C VAL A 134 6.03 -0.36 15.70
N TRP A 135 6.00 0.72 14.94
CA TRP A 135 4.85 1.09 14.13
C TRP A 135 4.94 0.41 12.79
N LEU A 136 3.97 -0.43 12.45
CA LEU A 136 3.90 -1.02 11.12
C LEU A 136 2.94 -0.20 10.27
N LEU A 137 3.49 0.66 9.42
CA LEU A 137 2.72 1.44 8.47
C LEU A 137 2.66 0.70 7.13
N SER A 138 1.48 0.19 6.80
CA SER A 138 1.21 -0.40 5.49
C SER A 138 0.37 0.59 4.70
N HIS A 139 0.93 1.19 3.66
CA HIS A 139 0.18 2.14 2.84
C HIS A 139 -0.71 1.38 1.86
N GLY A 140 -2.02 1.29 2.16
CA GLY A 140 -3.03 0.70 1.27
C GLY A 140 -2.79 1.12 -0.18
N GLY A 141 -2.47 0.14 -1.04
CA GLY A 141 -1.76 0.36 -2.30
C GLY A 141 -2.48 1.22 -3.33
N THR A 142 -2.49 2.53 -3.14
CA THR A 142 -2.15 3.44 -4.23
C THR A 142 -0.65 3.35 -4.37
N PHE A 143 -0.18 2.41 -5.20
CA PHE A 143 1.17 2.54 -5.69
C PHE A 143 1.25 3.90 -6.41
N SER A 144 1.72 4.90 -5.69
CA SER A 144 2.50 5.94 -6.30
C SER A 144 3.93 5.46 -6.12
N PRO A 145 4.84 5.59 -7.11
CA PRO A 145 6.26 5.53 -6.81
C PRO A 145 6.45 6.53 -5.68
N ASN A 146 6.66 6.03 -4.46
CA ASN A 146 6.83 6.91 -3.32
C ASN A 146 8.03 7.76 -3.71
N PRO A 147 7.90 9.10 -3.79
CA PRO A 147 9.09 9.91 -3.86
C PRO A 147 9.91 9.50 -2.64
N LEU A 148 11.12 8.99 -2.87
CA LEU A 148 12.09 8.69 -1.82
C LEU A 148 11.99 9.78 -0.75
N PRO A 149 12.05 9.43 0.55
CA PRO A 149 11.82 10.38 1.64
C PRO A 149 12.58 11.68 1.33
N ASP A 150 11.83 12.72 0.98
CA ASP A 150 12.41 13.99 0.58
C ASP A 150 13.16 14.53 1.80
N SER A 151 14.43 14.89 1.58
CA SER A 151 15.30 15.56 2.55
C SER A 151 14.65 16.77 3.26
N ARG A 152 13.52 17.27 2.75
CA ARG A 152 12.79 18.45 3.24
C ARG A 152 11.83 18.22 4.41
N ASN A 153 11.59 16.98 4.88
CA ASN A 153 10.87 16.77 6.14
C ASN A 153 11.80 16.25 7.26
N PRO A 154 12.20 17.09 8.23
CA PRO A 154 13.17 16.72 9.24
C PRO A 154 12.66 15.71 10.29
N ASN A 155 11.36 15.67 10.61
CA ASN A 155 10.83 14.93 11.78
C ASN A 155 9.62 13.99 11.52
N PRO A 156 9.76 12.89 10.78
CA PRO A 156 8.84 11.75 10.87
C PRO A 156 9.06 10.93 12.15
N THR A 157 7.98 10.36 12.69
CA THR A 157 7.99 9.40 13.80
C THR A 157 8.73 8.11 13.41
N PRO A 158 9.47 7.44 14.31
CA PRO A 158 10.05 6.12 14.05
C PRO A 158 9.00 5.08 13.65
N GLY A 159 9.29 4.25 12.64
CA GLY A 159 8.33 3.24 12.15
C GLY A 159 8.87 2.38 10.99
N ALA A 160 8.32 1.18 10.85
CA ALA A 160 8.53 0.31 9.70
C ALA A 160 7.46 0.59 8.64
N TYR A 161 7.89 0.85 7.41
CA TYR A 161 7.04 1.15 6.26
C TYR A 161 7.06 -0.04 5.30
N LEU A 162 5.88 -0.58 4.99
CA LEU A 162 5.70 -1.61 3.97
C LEU A 162 5.20 -0.98 2.67
N ASN A 163 5.88 -1.30 1.58
CA ASN A 163 5.36 -1.06 0.24
C ASN A 163 4.71 -2.36 -0.23
N SER A 164 3.37 -2.41 -0.27
CA SER A 164 2.66 -3.58 -0.79
C SER A 164 1.46 -3.16 -1.63
N SER A 165 1.13 -3.94 -2.64
CA SER A 165 -0.08 -3.68 -3.43
C SER A 165 -1.35 -3.89 -2.59
N ALA A 166 -2.47 -3.31 -2.98
CA ALA A 166 -3.76 -3.60 -2.33
C ALA A 166 -4.15 -5.10 -2.39
N ARG A 167 -3.51 -5.90 -3.25
CA ARG A 167 -3.68 -7.36 -3.28
C ARG A 167 -2.78 -8.09 -2.30
N GLU A 168 -1.62 -7.54 -1.95
CA GLU A 168 -0.63 -8.16 -1.04
C GLU A 168 -0.85 -7.80 0.44
N HIS A 169 -1.59 -6.71 0.69
CA HIS A 169 -1.63 -6.03 1.98
C HIS A 169 -1.91 -6.91 3.20
N SER A 170 -2.86 -7.85 3.13
CA SER A 170 -3.28 -8.54 4.36
C SER A 170 -2.23 -9.55 4.86
N TRP A 171 -1.56 -10.28 3.97
CA TRP A 171 -0.63 -11.34 4.38
C TRP A 171 0.81 -10.86 4.54
N THR A 172 1.25 -9.86 3.77
CA THR A 172 2.59 -9.27 3.95
C THR A 172 2.71 -8.55 5.28
N THR A 173 1.62 -7.93 5.77
CA THR A 173 1.61 -7.24 7.07
C THR A 173 1.74 -8.21 8.24
N THR A 174 1.05 -9.36 8.22
CA THR A 174 1.18 -10.38 9.28
C THR A 174 2.56 -11.05 9.28
N GLN A 175 3.11 -11.36 8.10
CA GLN A 175 4.46 -11.91 8.04
C GLN A 175 5.52 -10.88 8.43
N ALA A 176 5.36 -9.63 7.99
CA ALA A 176 6.23 -8.55 8.43
C ALA A 176 6.16 -8.41 9.95
N TYR A 177 4.98 -8.46 10.56
CA TYR A 177 4.83 -8.48 12.02
C TYR A 177 5.68 -9.59 12.64
N GLU A 178 5.60 -10.84 12.16
CA GLU A 178 6.41 -11.94 12.71
C GLU A 178 7.93 -11.75 12.50
N LEU A 179 8.33 -11.15 11.37
CA LEU A 179 9.74 -10.85 11.09
C LEU A 179 10.28 -9.73 11.98
N LEU A 180 9.43 -8.74 12.29
CA LEU A 180 9.75 -7.56 13.08
C LEU A 180 9.68 -7.84 14.58
N ASN A 181 8.73 -8.67 15.01
CA ASN A 181 8.48 -9.02 16.41
C ASN A 181 9.45 -10.11 16.92
N GLY A 182 10.74 -9.80 16.88
CA GLY A 182 11.73 -10.56 17.63
C GLY A 182 11.53 -10.31 19.13
N ASN A 183 11.34 -11.37 19.92
CA ASN A 183 11.48 -11.34 21.37
C ASN A 183 10.54 -10.38 22.14
N GLY A 184 9.27 -10.28 21.75
CA GLY A 184 8.24 -9.60 22.55
C GLY A 184 8.15 -8.08 22.34
N ALA A 185 8.40 -7.63 21.12
CA ALA A 185 8.11 -6.26 20.72
C ALA A 185 6.59 -6.04 20.58
N GLU A 186 6.15 -4.84 20.92
CA GLU A 186 4.76 -4.43 20.72
C GLU A 186 4.65 -3.77 19.34
N VAL A 187 3.77 -4.28 18.48
CA VAL A 187 3.53 -3.68 17.16
C VAL A 187 2.15 -3.07 17.14
N CYS A 188 2.09 -1.79 16.82
CA CYS A 188 0.85 -1.05 16.69
C CYS A 188 0.59 -0.81 15.20
N VAL A 189 -0.62 -1.15 14.74
CA VAL A 189 -1.04 -1.03 13.34
C VAL A 189 -1.93 0.20 13.24
N ASP A 190 -1.47 1.22 12.50
CA ASP A 190 -2.26 2.41 12.22
C ASP A 190 -3.05 2.21 10.92
N GLY A 191 -4.37 2.03 11.05
CA GLY A 191 -5.28 1.93 9.90
C GLY A 191 -5.70 3.29 9.32
N ASP A 192 -5.57 4.37 10.11
CA ASP A 192 -6.29 5.62 9.87
C ASP A 192 -5.37 6.85 9.75
N GLY A 193 -4.06 6.67 9.91
CA GLY A 193 -3.06 7.74 9.84
C GLY A 193 -3.12 8.72 11.01
N LYS A 194 -3.77 8.35 12.11
CA LYS A 194 -3.80 9.14 13.35
C LYS A 194 -2.84 8.50 14.34
N PRO A 195 -2.02 9.29 15.07
CA PRO A 195 -1.28 8.75 16.20
C PRO A 195 -2.31 8.13 17.14
N PRO A 196 -2.24 6.83 17.44
CA PRO A 196 -3.27 6.23 18.26
C PRO A 196 -3.14 6.81 19.66
N GLU A 197 -4.27 7.30 20.18
CA GLU A 197 -4.49 7.16 21.61
C GLU A 197 -4.34 5.66 21.92
N ALA A 198 -3.60 5.30 22.96
CA ALA A 198 -3.03 3.99 23.30
C ALA A 198 -3.97 2.75 23.38
N LYS A 199 -5.07 2.71 22.62
CA LYS A 199 -6.15 1.72 22.66
C LYS A 199 -6.11 0.70 21.52
N GLY A 200 -5.12 0.75 20.61
CA GLY A 200 -5.09 -0.06 19.40
C GLY A 200 -3.80 -0.85 19.14
N CYS A 201 -2.99 -1.12 20.16
CA CYS A 201 -1.83 -2.00 20.01
C CYS A 201 -2.26 -3.45 20.17
N TRP A 202 -1.95 -4.27 19.17
CA TRP A 202 -2.35 -5.67 19.12
C TRP A 202 -1.25 -6.51 19.76
N THR A 203 -1.59 -7.21 20.84
CA THR A 203 -0.72 -8.29 21.31
C THR A 203 -0.74 -9.43 20.29
N GLY A 204 0.34 -10.20 20.15
CA GLY A 204 0.48 -11.20 19.07
C GLY A 204 -0.69 -12.19 18.93
N SER A 205 -1.44 -12.42 20.01
CA SER A 205 -2.64 -13.27 20.00
C SER A 205 -3.91 -12.64 19.41
N GLU A 206 -3.98 -11.31 19.32
CA GLU A 206 -5.15 -10.57 18.83
C GLU A 206 -5.02 -10.23 17.34
N ALA A 207 -3.79 -10.07 16.83
CA ALA A 207 -3.52 -9.86 15.40
C ALA A 207 -4.06 -11.03 14.54
N ASP A 208 -3.99 -12.26 15.05
CA ASP A 208 -4.52 -13.47 14.40
C ASP A 208 -6.06 -13.48 14.26
N ARG A 209 -6.79 -12.67 15.05
CA ARG A 209 -8.25 -12.60 15.03
C ARG A 209 -8.83 -11.57 14.05
N VAL A 210 -8.02 -10.61 13.63
CA VAL A 210 -8.45 -9.49 12.77
C VAL A 210 -7.95 -9.61 11.33
N ALA A 211 -6.91 -10.40 11.11
CA ALA A 211 -6.46 -10.81 9.77
C ALA A 211 -7.32 -11.94 9.21
#